data_AF-J3AU26-F1
#
_entry.id   AF-J3AU26-F1
#
_cell.length_a   1.000
_cell.length_b   1.000
_cell.length_c   1.000
_cell.angle_alpha   90.00
_cell.angle_beta   90.00
_cell.angle_gamma   90.00
#
_symmetry.space_group_name_H-M   'P 1'
#
loop_
_entity.id
_entity.type
_entity.pdbx_description
1 polymer ?
#
loop_
_entity_poly.entity_id
_entity_poly.type
_entity_poly.pdbx_seq_one_letter_code
_entity_poly.pdbx_strand_id
1 'polypeptide(L)' 'MPIGQVAADCFRKAALGAYRSYHGTFRNLELPCWVITDGTQKIEVTELRKIDTGEVSL' A
#
# COMPACT_ATOMS: atom_id res chain seq x y z
N MET A 1 -11.39 -18.73 -0.77
CA MET A 1 -10.86 -17.53 -0.08
C MET A 1 -12.01 -16.90 0.68
N PRO A 2 -11.86 -16.59 1.98
CA PRO A 2 -12.87 -15.83 2.72
C PRO A 2 -12.97 -14.41 2.16
N ILE A 3 -14.19 -13.85 2.13
CA ILE A 3 -14.50 -12.54 1.52
C ILE A 3 -13.60 -11.43 2.08
N GLY A 4 -13.29 -11.46 3.38
CA GLY A 4 -12.40 -10.47 4.01
C GLY A 4 -10.96 -10.49 3.48
N GLN A 5 -10.43 -11.65 3.09
CA GLN A 5 -9.10 -11.76 2.54
C GLN A 5 -9.04 -11.23 1.10
N VAL A 6 -10.10 -11.43 0.32
CA VAL A 6 -10.22 -10.88 -1.04
C VAL A 6 -10.29 -9.35 -1.00
N ALA A 7 -11.09 -8.78 -0.10
CA ALA A 7 -11.18 -7.33 0.07
C ALA A 7 -9.83 -6.72 0.52
N ALA A 8 -9.09 -7.42 1.38
CA ALA A 8 -7.76 -6.99 1.81
C ALA A 8 -6.73 -7.00 0.68
N ASP A 9 -6.72 -8.06 -0.13
CA ASP A 9 -5.84 -8.18 -1.29
C ASP A 9 -6.17 -7.11 -2.35
N CYS A 10 -7.45 -6.81 -2.56
CA CYS A 10 -7.88 -5.74 -3.46
C CYS A 10 -7.37 -4.37 -3.00
N PHE A 11 -7.48 -4.07 -1.70
CA PHE A 11 -6.97 -2.81 -1.13
C PHE A 11 -5.46 -2.68 -1.31
N ARG A 12 -4.67 -3.70 -0.94
CA ARG A 12 -3.19 -3.63 -1.07
C ARG A 12 -2.75 -3.47 -2.52
N LYS A 13 -3.40 -4.15 -3.47
CA LYS A 13 -3.12 -3.99 -4.91
C LYS A 13 -3.47 -2.58 -5.40
N ALA A 14 -4.60 -2.03 -4.98
CA ALA A 14 -5.00 -0.67 -5.33
C ALA A 14 -4.04 0.38 -4.73
N ALA A 15 -3.65 0.20 -3.46
CA ALA A 15 -2.69 1.06 -2.77
C ALA A 15 -1.31 1.02 -3.44
N LEU A 16 -0.83 -0.16 -3.85
CA LEU A 16 0.42 -0.30 -4.61
C LEU A 16 0.31 0.34 -6.00
N GLY A 17 -0.84 0.19 -6.66
CA GLY A 17 -1.12 0.88 -7.92
C GLY A 17 -1.02 2.40 -7.78
N ALA A 18 -1.66 2.97 -6.76
CA ALA A 18 -1.58 4.39 -6.45
C ALA A 18 -0.14 4.84 -6.12
N TYR A 19 0.57 4.06 -5.31
CA TYR A 19 1.97 4.30 -4.96
C TYR A 19 2.86 4.44 -6.21
N ARG A 20 2.71 3.51 -7.15
CA ARG A 20 3.44 3.51 -8.44
C ARG A 20 3.03 4.68 -9.34
N SER A 21 1.74 4.96 -9.46
CA SER A 21 1.23 6.01 -10.33
C SER A 21 1.59 7.42 -9.85
N TYR A 22 1.71 7.63 -8.54
CA TYR A 22 2.05 8.92 -7.94
C TYR A 22 3.39 8.88 -7.19
N HIS A 23 4.37 8.16 -7.74
CA HIS A 23 5.66 7.91 -7.10
C HIS A 23 6.36 9.20 -6.61
N GLY A 24 6.28 10.30 -7.37
CA GLY A 24 6.85 11.60 -6.95
C GLY A 24 6.21 12.16 -5.67
N THR A 25 4.90 11.98 -5.49
CA THR A 25 4.18 12.40 -4.28
C THR A 25 4.53 11.48 -3.12
N PHE A 26 4.46 10.16 -3.32
CA PHE A 26 4.67 9.18 -2.25
C PHE A 26 6.11 9.12 -1.76
N ARG A 27 7.10 9.41 -2.61
CA ARG A 27 8.51 9.48 -2.20
C ARG A 27 8.76 10.52 -1.11
N ASN A 28 8.01 11.63 -1.12
CA ASN A 28 8.07 12.66 -0.07
C ASN A 28 7.31 12.25 1.21
N LEU A 29 6.53 11.17 1.13
CA LEU A 29 5.71 10.62 2.20
C LEU A 29 6.26 9.28 2.71
N GLU A 30 7.46 8.85 2.31
CA GLU A 30 8.15 7.66 2.83
C GLU A 30 8.68 7.88 4.27
N LEU A 31 7.86 8.46 5.14
CA LEU A 31 8.14 8.57 6.57
C LEU A 31 7.23 7.59 7.32
N PRO A 32 7.65 7.05 8.49
CA PRO A 32 6.94 6.02 9.23
C PRO A 32 5.53 6.39 9.74
N CYS A 33 5.02 7.57 9.41
CA CYS A 33 3.74 8.09 9.89
C CYS A 33 2.69 8.24 8.80
N TRP A 34 3.07 8.16 7.52
CA TRP A 34 2.13 8.32 6.41
C TRP A 34 1.51 6.98 6.02
N VAL A 35 0.19 6.98 5.91
CA VAL A 35 -0.62 5.80 5.58
C VAL A 35 -1.56 6.09 4.42
N ILE A 36 -1.77 5.09 3.58
CA ILE A 36 -2.91 5.04 2.65
C ILE A 36 -4.03 4.28 3.37
N THR A 37 -5.25 4.80 3.31
CA THR A 37 -6.43 4.16 3.93
C THR A 37 -7.67 4.31 3.07
N ASP A 38 -8.53 3.29 3.07
CA ASP A 38 -9.88 3.33 2.49
C ASP A 38 -10.97 3.55 3.56
N GLY A 39 -10.58 3.87 4.80
CA GLY A 39 -11.47 4.01 5.96
C GLY A 39 -11.70 2.71 6.74
N THR A 40 -11.34 1.55 6.18
CA THR A 40 -11.44 0.24 6.83
C THR A 40 -10.08 -0.44 7.00
N GLN A 41 -9.20 -0.24 6.03
CA GLN A 41 -7.85 -0.78 5.98
C GLN A 41 -6.85 0.36 5.88
N LYS A 42 -5.63 0.10 6.33
CA LYS A 42 -4.51 1.03 6.22
C LYS A 42 -3.25 0.27 5.87
N ILE A 43 -2.35 0.94 5.17
CA ILE A 43 -1.01 0.45 4.88
C ILE A 43 -0.05 1.62 4.95
N GLU A 44 1.11 1.43 5.57
CA GLU A 44 2.13 2.47 5.62
C GLU A 44 2.77 2.66 4.25
N VAL A 45 3.13 3.89 3.91
CA VAL A 45 3.85 4.17 2.65
C VAL A 45 5.19 3.43 2.62
N THR A 46 5.83 3.25 3.77
CA THR A 46 7.05 2.44 3.95
C THR A 46 6.83 0.96 3.65
N GLU A 47 5.67 0.39 3.97
CA GLU A 47 5.31 -0.99 3.65
C GLU A 47 5.08 -1.15 2.14
N LEU A 48 4.42 -0.18 1.50
CA LEU A 48 4.24 -0.19 0.04
C LEU A 48 5.58 -0.15 -0.69
N ARG A 49 6.57 0.61 -0.19
CA ARG A 49 7.92 0.61 -0.73
C ARG A 49 8.55 -0.78 -0.66
N LYS A 50 8.47 -1.47 0.48
CA LYS A 50 9.01 -2.82 0.65
C LYS A 50 8.36 -3.82 -0.31
N ILE A 51 7.05 -3.66 -0.52
CA ILE A 51 6.30 -4.46 -1.48
C ILE A 51 6.77 -4.17 -2.92
N ASP A 52 6.99 -2.89 -3.24
CA ASP A 52 7.42 -2.46 -4.56
C ASP A 52 8.86 -2.90 -4.89
N THR A 53 9.77 -2.85 -3.91
CA THR A 53 11.15 -3.33 -4.05
C THR A 53 11.28 -4.86 -4.03
N GLY A 54 10.17 -5.57 -3.78
CA GLY A 54 10.15 -7.03 -3.67
C GLY A 54 10.76 -7.57 -2.37
N GLU A 55 10.99 -6.73 -1.37
CA GLU A 55 11.38 -7.15 -0.01
C GLU A 55 10.24 -7.89 0.69
N VAL A 56 8.99 -7.58 0.34
CA VAL A 56 7.77 -8.18 0.90
C VAL A 56 6.83 -8.59 -0.23
N SER A 57 6.26 -9.79 -0.14
CA SER A 57 5.23 -10.25 -1.07
C SER A 57 3.85 -9.70 -0.71
N LEU A 58 3.04 -9.44 -1.74
CA LEU A 58 1.63 -9.06 -1.63
C LEU A 58 0.75 -10.18 -1.08
#